data_AF-A0A6P6JX47-F1
#
_entry.id   AF-A0A6P6JX47-F1
#
_cell.length_a   1.000
_cell.length_b   1.000
_cell.length_c   1.000
_cell.angle_alpha   90.00
_cell.angle_beta   90.00
_cell.angle_gamma   90.00
#
_symmetry.space_group_name_H-M   'P 1'
#
loop_
_entity.id
_entity.type
_entity.pdbx_description
1 polymer ?
#
loop_
_entity_poly.entity_id
_entity_poly.type
_entity_poly.pdbx_seq_one_letter_code
_entity_poly.pdbx_strand_id
1 'polypeptide(L)'
;MEKVSYILDCLRASVRMDILRVALLCSFFFFAQVWSLPTNCVLSKELMEDSYKVLNTGGLFPSQCLAEKVAIHFPRNAFYSETTDQVAGVEKAVYQTLENIDALFENSSDPALDQWDEQNWINFRGLIYKQIVKSKCIMKNSEEAQDFPSREASLRVYFETLSSTLKEKDFSYCAWEIVRNEILRTLKFILDDTKLFKSSKS
;
A
#
# COMPACT_ATOMS: atom_id res chain seq x y z
N MET A 1 19.69 -21.20 -20.33
CA MET A 1 20.50 -21.39 -21.55
C MET A 1 20.25 -20.33 -22.64
N GLU A 2 19.22 -19.47 -22.53
CA GLU A 2 18.97 -18.40 -23.52
C GLU A 2 19.89 -17.16 -23.41
N LYS A 3 20.55 -16.94 -22.26
CA LYS A 3 21.41 -15.74 -22.06
C LYS A 3 22.75 -15.78 -22.80
N VAL A 4 23.20 -16.95 -23.24
CA VAL A 4 24.49 -17.10 -23.95
C VAL A 4 24.33 -16.84 -25.46
N SER A 5 23.13 -17.07 -26.02
CA SER A 5 22.86 -16.82 -27.45
C SER A 5 22.95 -15.34 -27.79
N TYR A 6 22.34 -14.47 -26.97
CA TYR A 6 22.36 -13.02 -27.19
C TYR A 6 23.77 -12.41 -27.18
N ILE A 7 24.68 -12.95 -26.37
CA ILE A 7 26.07 -12.50 -26.29
C ILE A 7 26.85 -12.92 -27.55
N LEU A 8 26.61 -14.14 -28.05
CA LEU A 8 27.24 -14.63 -29.29
C LEU A 8 26.72 -13.89 -30.54
N ASP A 9 25.43 -13.53 -30.57
CA ASP A 9 24.83 -12.76 -31.66
C ASP A 9 25.35 -11.32 -31.69
N CYS A 10 25.65 -10.73 -30.53
CA CYS A 10 26.34 -9.43 -30.43
C CYS A 10 27.78 -9.49 -30.97
N LEU A 11 28.51 -10.55 -30.65
CA LEU A 11 29.87 -10.78 -31.17
C LEU A 11 29.90 -11.07 -32.68
N ARG A 12 28.88 -11.78 -33.20
CA ARG A 12 28.75 -12.09 -34.63
C ARG A 12 28.33 -10.87 -35.46
N ALA A 13 27.53 -9.96 -34.90
CA ALA A 13 27.21 -8.67 -35.50
C ALA A 13 28.40 -7.69 -35.54
N SER A 14 29.46 -7.94 -34.75
CA SER A 14 30.66 -7.10 -34.67
C SER A 14 31.62 -7.25 -35.85
N VAL A 15 31.39 -8.18 -36.79
CA VAL A 15 32.30 -8.40 -37.94
C VAL A 15 32.04 -7.42 -39.09
N ARG A 16 30.98 -6.60 -39.05
CA ARG A 16 30.62 -5.76 -40.20
C ARG A 16 29.98 -4.41 -39.91
N MET A 17 30.30 -3.78 -38.77
CA MET A 17 29.79 -2.44 -38.48
C MET A 17 30.73 -1.68 -37.55
N ASP A 18 31.07 -0.45 -37.94
CA ASP A 18 32.10 0.39 -37.34
C ASP A 18 32.07 0.40 -35.80
N ILE A 19 33.21 0.09 -35.18
CA ILE A 19 33.42 0.03 -33.72
C ILE A 19 32.96 1.33 -33.03
N LEU A 20 33.07 2.47 -33.71
CA LEU A 20 32.59 3.77 -33.26
C LEU A 20 31.05 3.87 -33.15
N ARG A 21 30.31 3.23 -34.07
CA ARG A 21 28.83 3.24 -34.06
C ARG A 21 28.28 2.34 -32.96
N VAL A 22 28.93 1.21 -32.69
CA VAL A 22 28.54 0.28 -31.61
C VAL A 22 28.81 0.91 -30.24
N ALA A 23 29.96 1.58 -30.05
CA ALA A 23 30.26 2.30 -28.81
C ALA A 23 29.27 3.44 -28.53
N LEU A 24 28.85 4.19 -29.56
CA LEU A 24 27.85 5.25 -29.45
C LEU A 24 26.45 4.71 -29.07
N LEU A 25 26.03 3.58 -29.64
CA LEU A 25 24.75 2.94 -29.34
C LEU A 25 24.72 2.32 -27.93
N CYS A 26 25.82 1.70 -27.49
CA CYS A 26 25.94 1.20 -26.12
C CYS A 26 25.93 2.34 -25.10
N SER A 27 26.61 3.46 -25.39
CA SER A 27 26.60 4.64 -24.52
C SER A 27 25.18 5.22 -24.36
N PHE A 28 24.42 5.31 -25.45
CA PHE A 28 23.02 5.77 -25.42
C PHE A 28 22.11 4.85 -24.60
N PHE A 29 22.31 3.52 -24.67
CA PHE A 29 21.56 2.56 -23.87
C PHE A 29 21.95 2.56 -22.38
N PHE A 30 23.20 2.87 -22.04
CA PHE A 30 23.64 2.99 -20.65
C PHE A 30 23.12 4.27 -19.96
N PHE A 31 22.95 5.39 -20.68
CA PHE A 31 22.37 6.60 -20.08
C PHE A 31 20.85 6.58 -19.93
N ALA A 32 20.13 5.82 -20.78
CA ALA A 32 18.68 5.68 -20.64
C ALA A 32 18.24 4.81 -19.44
N GLN A 33 19.16 4.03 -18.86
CA GLN A 33 18.90 3.20 -17.68
C GLN A 33 19.35 3.85 -16.36
N VAL A 34 19.85 5.08 -16.43
CA VAL A 34 20.23 5.87 -15.26
C VAL A 34 19.02 6.76 -14.87
N TRP A 35 18.23 6.22 -13.94
CA TRP A 35 17.30 6.90 -13.03
C TRP A 35 15.95 7.37 -13.61
N SER A 36 14.97 6.46 -13.61
CA SER A 36 13.62 6.84 -13.14
C SER A 36 13.30 6.08 -11.86
N LEU A 37 14.02 6.38 -10.77
CA LEU A 37 13.44 6.17 -9.44
C LEU A 37 12.20 7.07 -9.34
N PRO A 38 11.09 6.62 -8.74
CA PRO A 38 9.92 7.47 -8.52
C PRO A 38 10.36 8.75 -7.82
N THR A 39 10.21 9.89 -8.50
CA THR A 39 10.85 11.15 -8.12
C THR A 39 10.23 11.81 -6.89
N ASN A 40 9.12 11.28 -6.37
CA ASN A 40 8.43 11.86 -5.21
C ASN A 40 8.01 10.75 -4.25
N CYS A 41 8.68 10.71 -3.09
CA CYS A 41 8.35 9.82 -1.99
C CYS A 41 7.14 10.35 -1.22
N VAL A 42 5.93 10.10 -1.72
CA VAL A 42 4.73 10.80 -1.22
C VAL A 42 3.53 9.87 -1.13
N LEU A 43 2.75 10.02 -0.06
CA LEU A 43 1.41 9.46 0.05
C LEU A 43 0.45 10.18 -0.91
N SER A 44 -0.18 9.46 -1.83
CA SER A 44 -1.07 10.06 -2.82
C SER A 44 -2.47 10.19 -2.23
N LYS A 45 -2.88 11.42 -1.92
CA LYS A 45 -4.24 11.67 -1.39
C LYS A 45 -5.32 11.10 -2.30
N GLU A 46 -5.17 11.30 -3.61
CA GLU A 46 -6.09 10.77 -4.63
C GLU A 46 -6.25 9.25 -4.54
N LEU A 47 -5.16 8.48 -4.42
CA LEU A 47 -5.24 7.02 -4.31
C LEU A 47 -5.93 6.61 -3.02
N MET A 48 -5.65 7.30 -1.91
CA MET A 48 -6.31 7.04 -0.62
C MET A 48 -7.81 7.37 -0.67
N GLU A 49 -8.19 8.47 -1.31
CA GLU A 49 -9.59 8.86 -1.51
C GLU A 49 -10.33 7.85 -2.39
N ASP A 50 -9.70 7.39 -3.46
CA ASP A 50 -10.30 6.40 -4.36
C ASP A 50 -10.41 5.02 -3.71
N SER A 51 -9.39 4.59 -2.96
CA SER A 51 -9.47 3.38 -2.11
C SER A 51 -10.64 3.47 -1.13
N TYR A 52 -10.81 4.61 -0.44
CA TYR A 52 -11.94 4.82 0.46
C TYR A 52 -13.28 4.74 -0.30
N LYS A 53 -13.42 5.44 -1.43
CA LYS A 53 -14.66 5.44 -2.22
C LYS A 53 -15.05 4.04 -2.66
N VAL A 54 -14.11 3.26 -3.21
CA VAL A 54 -14.35 1.89 -3.68
C VAL A 54 -14.77 0.99 -2.52
N LEU A 55 -14.11 1.07 -1.36
CA LEU A 55 -14.50 0.26 -0.20
C LEU A 55 -15.85 0.68 0.40
N ASN A 56 -16.22 1.96 0.25
CA ASN A 56 -17.46 2.52 0.76
C ASN A 56 -18.67 2.21 -0.13
N THR A 57 -18.50 1.66 -1.33
CA THR A 57 -19.63 1.23 -2.18
C THR A 57 -20.41 0.07 -1.55
N GLY A 58 -19.78 -0.70 -0.66
CA GLY A 58 -20.45 -1.70 0.18
C GLY A 58 -21.52 -1.11 1.13
N GLY A 59 -21.62 0.22 1.21
CA GLY A 59 -22.71 0.92 1.88
C GLY A 59 -22.60 0.92 3.40
N LEU A 60 -23.73 1.17 4.05
CA LEU A 60 -23.84 1.19 5.51
C LEU A 60 -23.60 -0.20 6.10
N PHE A 61 -23.15 -0.24 7.35
CA PHE A 61 -22.98 -1.49 8.07
C PHE A 61 -24.30 -2.27 8.16
N PRO A 62 -24.37 -3.54 7.71
CA PRO A 62 -25.63 -4.25 7.60
C PRO A 62 -26.25 -4.54 8.96
N SER A 63 -27.56 -4.30 9.08
CA SER A 63 -28.29 -4.48 10.34
C SER A 63 -28.24 -5.92 10.87
N GLN A 64 -28.22 -6.91 9.96
CA GLN A 64 -28.10 -8.33 10.30
C GLN A 64 -26.77 -8.67 10.99
N CYS A 65 -25.73 -7.84 10.80
CA CYS A 65 -24.42 -8.03 11.41
C CYS A 65 -24.26 -7.32 12.75
N LEU A 66 -25.26 -6.55 13.20
CA LEU A 66 -25.16 -5.77 14.45
C LEU A 66 -25.01 -6.66 15.69
N ALA A 67 -25.67 -7.83 15.71
CA ALA A 67 -25.58 -8.78 16.82
C ALA A 67 -24.16 -9.36 16.99
N GLU A 68 -23.37 -9.36 15.92
CA GLU A 68 -22.02 -9.90 15.87
C GLU A 68 -20.93 -8.86 16.08
N LYS A 69 -21.30 -7.58 16.13
CA LYS A 69 -20.37 -6.46 16.18
C LYS A 69 -19.55 -6.51 17.46
N VAL A 70 -18.23 -6.56 17.29
CA VAL A 70 -17.26 -6.47 18.38
C VAL A 70 -16.68 -5.06 18.47
N ALA A 71 -16.36 -4.62 19.68
CA ALA A 71 -15.68 -3.36 19.90
C ALA A 71 -14.17 -3.54 19.65
N ILE A 72 -13.67 -3.02 18.53
CA ILE A 72 -12.24 -3.04 18.19
C ILE A 72 -11.64 -1.70 18.59
N HIS A 73 -10.56 -1.74 19.38
CA HIS A 73 -9.88 -0.53 19.82
C HIS A 73 -9.07 0.07 18.67
N PHE A 74 -9.47 1.25 18.21
CA PHE A 74 -8.82 1.95 17.12
C PHE A 74 -7.46 2.52 17.55
N PRO A 75 -6.35 2.28 16.82
CA PRO A 75 -5.00 2.68 17.19
C PRO A 75 -4.75 4.16 16.89
N ARG A 76 -5.48 5.06 17.56
CA ARG A 76 -5.39 6.52 17.34
C ARG A 76 -3.95 7.04 17.49
N ASN A 77 -3.21 6.49 18.44
CA ASN A 77 -1.81 6.85 18.70
C ASN A 77 -0.87 6.54 17.52
N ALA A 78 -1.21 5.58 16.64
CA ALA A 78 -0.42 5.30 15.45
C ALA A 78 -0.47 6.47 14.45
N PHE A 79 -1.58 7.19 14.39
CA PHE A 79 -1.86 8.20 13.38
C PHE A 79 -1.83 9.64 13.90
N TYR A 80 -1.77 9.84 15.21
CA TYR A 80 -1.76 11.17 15.81
C TYR A 80 -0.36 11.78 15.86
N SER A 81 -0.24 13.08 15.53
CA SER A 81 0.97 13.88 15.70
C SER A 81 0.68 15.19 16.45
N GLU A 82 1.40 15.42 17.54
CA GLU A 82 1.39 16.68 18.30
C GLU A 82 2.36 17.69 17.70
N THR A 83 3.54 17.22 17.27
CA THR A 83 4.63 18.04 16.74
C THR A 83 4.92 17.71 15.28
N THR A 84 5.66 18.58 14.60
CA THR A 84 6.12 18.36 13.21
C THR A 84 7.08 17.18 13.11
N ASP A 85 7.88 16.94 14.14
CA ASP A 85 8.91 15.91 14.14
C ASP A 85 8.33 14.49 14.18
N GLN A 86 7.06 14.36 14.60
CA GLN A 86 6.31 13.10 14.59
C GLN A 86 5.69 12.76 13.23
N VAL A 87 5.66 13.70 12.27
CA VAL A 87 5.01 13.48 10.96
C VAL A 87 5.65 12.31 10.21
N ALA A 88 6.99 12.19 10.23
CA ALA A 88 7.69 11.07 9.61
C ALA A 88 7.30 9.70 10.23
N GLY A 89 7.06 9.68 11.55
CA GLY A 89 6.55 8.49 12.25
C GLY A 89 5.13 8.14 11.84
N VAL A 90 4.26 9.15 11.62
CA VAL A 90 2.91 8.93 11.10
C VAL A 90 2.94 8.45 9.65
N GLU A 91 3.80 9.01 8.79
CA GLU A 91 3.94 8.56 7.40
C GLU A 91 4.35 7.09 7.31
N LYS A 92 5.34 6.68 8.13
CA LYS A 92 5.74 5.27 8.25
C LYS A 92 4.60 4.40 8.79
N ALA A 93 3.82 4.89 9.76
CA ALA A 93 2.65 4.19 10.28
C ALA A 93 1.54 4.03 9.22
N VAL A 94 1.31 5.03 8.37
CA VAL A 94 0.37 4.93 7.24
C VAL A 94 0.86 3.92 6.21
N TYR A 95 2.15 3.95 5.87
CA TYR A 95 2.74 2.93 4.99
C TYR A 95 2.54 1.51 5.54
N GLN A 96 2.88 1.29 6.82
CA GLN A 96 2.69 0.00 7.49
C GLN A 96 1.22 -0.43 7.53
N THR A 97 0.31 0.53 7.71
CA THR A 97 -1.14 0.28 7.67
C THR A 97 -1.57 -0.25 6.31
N LEU A 98 -1.06 0.32 5.22
CA LEU A 98 -1.36 -0.16 3.86
C LEU A 98 -0.83 -1.58 3.63
N GLU A 99 0.39 -1.88 4.07
CA GLU A 99 0.94 -3.25 3.99
C GLU A 99 0.11 -4.24 4.83
N ASN A 100 -0.32 -3.85 6.03
CA ASN A 100 -1.16 -4.70 6.86
C ASN A 100 -2.55 -4.93 6.25
N ILE A 101 -3.12 -3.91 5.60
CA ILE A 101 -4.37 -4.03 4.82
C ILE A 101 -4.18 -5.04 3.69
N ASP A 102 -3.12 -4.90 2.89
CA ASP A 102 -2.83 -5.82 1.79
C ASP A 102 -2.67 -7.28 2.28
N ALA A 103 -1.91 -7.46 3.37
CA ALA A 103 -1.70 -8.76 3.99
C ALA A 103 -2.98 -9.38 4.60
N LEU A 104 -3.92 -8.57 5.11
CA LEU A 104 -5.21 -9.08 5.60
C LEU A 104 -5.99 -9.79 4.47
N PHE A 105 -5.91 -9.26 3.24
CA PHE A 105 -6.64 -9.77 2.08
C PHE A 105 -5.91 -10.90 1.34
N GLU A 106 -4.59 -10.99 1.44
CA GLU A 106 -3.85 -12.14 0.90
C GLU A 106 -4.10 -13.43 1.71
N ASN A 107 -4.33 -13.30 3.02
CA ASN A 107 -4.48 -14.43 3.93
C ASN A 107 -5.92 -14.94 4.06
N SER A 108 -6.87 -14.31 3.37
CA SER A 108 -8.24 -14.78 3.32
C SER A 108 -8.45 -15.72 2.14
N SER A 109 -9.04 -16.87 2.41
CA SER A 109 -9.74 -17.62 1.37
C SER A 109 -10.82 -16.72 0.74
N ASP A 110 -11.22 -17.02 -0.49
CA ASP A 110 -12.15 -16.23 -1.31
C ASP A 110 -13.67 -16.31 -0.96
N PRO A 111 -14.21 -16.91 0.14
CA PRO A 111 -15.65 -17.20 0.19
C PRO A 111 -16.57 -15.99 0.47
N ALA A 112 -16.04 -14.77 0.58
CA ALA A 112 -16.87 -13.55 0.64
C ALA A 112 -17.14 -12.90 -0.74
N LEU A 113 -16.50 -13.40 -1.81
CA LEU A 113 -16.68 -12.89 -3.18
C LEU A 113 -18.12 -13.03 -3.69
N ASP A 114 -18.90 -13.98 -3.19
CA ASP A 114 -20.30 -14.14 -3.62
C ASP A 114 -21.21 -12.99 -3.14
N GLN A 115 -20.79 -12.22 -2.13
CA GLN A 115 -21.61 -11.16 -1.51
C GLN A 115 -21.04 -9.75 -1.68
N TRP A 116 -19.77 -9.63 -2.07
CA TRP A 116 -19.15 -8.36 -2.43
C TRP A 116 -18.98 -8.25 -3.94
N ASP A 117 -19.06 -7.04 -4.46
CA ASP A 117 -18.77 -6.79 -5.88
C ASP A 117 -17.28 -7.10 -6.15
N GLU A 118 -17.04 -8.23 -6.82
CA GLU A 118 -15.72 -8.73 -7.22
C GLU A 118 -14.87 -7.65 -7.89
N GLN A 119 -15.49 -6.81 -8.73
CA GLN A 119 -14.79 -5.75 -9.43
C GLN A 119 -14.35 -4.65 -8.46
N ASN A 120 -15.20 -4.26 -7.52
CA ASN A 120 -14.82 -3.29 -6.48
C ASN A 120 -13.71 -3.85 -5.58
N TRP A 121 -13.73 -5.14 -5.27
CA TRP A 121 -12.68 -5.78 -4.50
C TRP A 121 -11.32 -5.75 -5.21
N ILE A 122 -11.27 -6.19 -6.46
CA ILE A 122 -10.05 -6.16 -7.29
C ILE A 122 -9.54 -4.73 -7.42
N ASN A 123 -10.44 -3.77 -7.67
CA ASN A 123 -10.10 -2.36 -7.79
C ASN A 123 -9.50 -1.81 -6.49
N PHE A 124 -10.10 -2.12 -5.34
CA PHE A 124 -9.62 -1.68 -4.04
C PHE A 124 -8.21 -2.20 -3.77
N ARG A 125 -7.97 -3.51 -3.95
CA ARG A 125 -6.63 -4.11 -3.78
C ARG A 125 -5.61 -3.49 -4.74
N GLY A 126 -5.98 -3.27 -5.99
CA GLY A 126 -5.12 -2.61 -6.97
C GLY A 126 -4.72 -1.18 -6.57
N LEU A 127 -5.66 -0.40 -6.00
CA LEU A 127 -5.38 0.96 -5.51
C LEU A 127 -4.45 0.95 -4.29
N ILE A 128 -4.69 0.05 -3.33
CA ILE A 128 -3.82 -0.13 -2.15
C ILE A 128 -2.40 -0.50 -2.59
N TYR A 129 -2.26 -1.52 -3.44
CA TYR A 129 -0.96 -1.94 -3.97
C TYR A 129 -0.24 -0.80 -4.70
N LYS A 130 -0.94 -0.05 -5.55
CA LYS A 130 -0.37 1.11 -6.25
C LYS A 130 0.11 2.18 -5.28
N GLN A 131 -0.63 2.44 -4.20
CA GLN A 131 -0.20 3.35 -3.16
C GLN A 131 1.05 2.83 -2.44
N ILE A 132 1.09 1.57 -2.01
CA ILE A 132 2.26 0.93 -1.38
C ILE A 132 3.50 1.10 -2.25
N VAL A 133 3.43 0.75 -3.53
CA VAL A 133 4.54 0.89 -4.48
C VAL A 133 5.02 2.34 -4.59
N LYS A 134 4.08 3.30 -4.67
CA LYS A 134 4.40 4.73 -4.78
C LYS A 134 5.07 5.29 -3.52
N SER A 135 4.68 4.83 -2.33
CA SER A 135 5.19 5.31 -1.05
C SER A 135 6.27 4.43 -0.40
N LYS A 136 6.76 3.39 -1.07
CA LYS A 136 7.73 2.41 -0.51
C LYS A 136 9.01 3.01 0.08
N CYS A 137 9.44 4.15 -0.44
CA CYS A 137 10.62 4.87 0.06
C CYS A 137 10.43 5.47 1.46
N ILE A 138 9.20 5.64 1.97
CA ILE A 138 8.92 6.23 3.30
C ILE A 138 9.65 5.46 4.40
N MET A 139 9.70 4.12 4.30
CA MET A 139 10.42 3.29 5.26
C MET A 139 11.94 3.49 5.23
N LYS A 140 12.49 3.92 4.09
CA LYS A 140 13.92 4.17 3.90
C LYS A 140 14.32 5.60 4.23
N ASN A 141 13.38 6.52 4.32
CA ASN A 141 13.68 7.91 4.66
C ASN A 141 14.29 7.98 6.07
N SER A 142 15.47 8.60 6.14
CA SER A 142 16.34 8.65 7.32
C SER A 142 15.93 9.71 8.35
N GLU A 143 14.79 10.37 8.17
CA GLU A 143 14.24 11.21 9.22
C GLU A 143 13.99 10.33 10.46
N GLU A 144 14.50 10.80 11.61
CA GLU A 144 14.43 10.09 12.88
C GLU A 144 12.99 10.00 13.37
N ALA A 145 12.25 9.03 12.85
CA ALA A 145 10.94 8.65 13.35
C ALA A 145 11.10 7.80 14.62
N GLN A 146 11.63 8.39 15.70
CA GLN A 146 11.94 7.69 16.96
C GLN A 146 10.69 7.05 17.59
N ASP A 147 9.51 7.61 17.32
CA ASP A 147 8.22 7.13 17.81
C ASP A 147 7.60 6.02 16.95
N PHE A 148 8.14 5.74 15.74
CA PHE A 148 7.60 4.73 14.85
C PHE A 148 7.50 3.32 15.47
N PRO A 149 8.48 2.79 16.23
CA PRO A 149 8.35 1.48 16.86
C PRO A 149 7.12 1.35 17.78
N SER A 150 6.74 2.43 18.48
CA SER A 150 5.54 2.44 19.32
C SER A 150 4.26 2.45 18.49
N ARG A 151 4.26 3.20 17.38
CA ARG A 151 3.15 3.24 16.40
C ARG A 151 2.97 1.87 15.75
N GLU A 152 4.05 1.26 15.29
CA GLU A 152 4.08 -0.08 14.69
C GLU A 152 3.52 -1.15 15.65
N ALA A 153 3.94 -1.14 16.92
CA ALA A 153 3.42 -2.07 17.92
C ALA A 153 1.89 -1.93 18.10
N SER A 154 1.37 -0.70 18.05
CA SER A 154 -0.06 -0.42 18.16
C SER A 154 -0.83 -0.89 16.91
N LEU A 155 -0.26 -0.70 15.72
CA LEU A 155 -0.80 -1.23 14.47
C LEU A 155 -0.82 -2.76 14.48
N ARG A 156 0.24 -3.41 14.95
CA ARG A 156 0.30 -4.88 15.04
C ARG A 156 -0.86 -5.42 15.86
N VAL A 157 -1.07 -4.91 17.07
CA VAL A 157 -2.18 -5.34 17.94
C VAL A 157 -3.54 -5.14 17.25
N TYR A 158 -3.73 -4.01 16.58
CA TYR A 158 -4.97 -3.71 15.87
C TYR A 158 -5.24 -4.68 14.71
N PHE A 159 -4.26 -4.91 13.84
CA PHE A 159 -4.40 -5.81 12.69
C PHE A 159 -4.44 -7.29 13.07
N GLU A 160 -3.74 -7.69 14.13
CA GLU A 160 -3.91 -9.02 14.74
C GLU A 160 -5.35 -9.21 15.25
N THR A 161 -5.94 -8.18 15.88
CA THR A 161 -7.34 -8.23 16.32
C THR A 161 -8.31 -8.36 15.15
N LEU A 162 -8.08 -7.65 14.04
CA LEU A 162 -8.88 -7.80 12.81
C LEU A 162 -8.75 -9.22 12.23
N SER A 163 -7.53 -9.76 12.16
CA SER A 163 -7.30 -11.13 11.68
C SER A 163 -7.97 -12.17 12.56
N SER A 164 -7.87 -12.03 13.90
CA SER A 164 -8.57 -12.91 14.84
C SER A 164 -10.08 -12.80 14.72
N THR A 165 -10.62 -11.59 14.54
CA THR A 165 -12.07 -11.39 14.31
C THR A 165 -12.56 -12.14 13.09
N LEU A 166 -11.80 -12.14 11.99
CA LEU A 166 -12.11 -12.94 10.81
C LEU A 166 -12.11 -14.44 11.12
N LYS A 167 -11.08 -14.93 11.81
CA LYS A 167 -10.92 -16.36 12.13
C LYS A 167 -11.99 -16.86 13.11
N GLU A 168 -12.25 -16.13 14.18
CA GLU A 168 -13.23 -16.48 15.22
C GLU A 168 -14.67 -16.52 14.68
N LYS A 169 -14.92 -15.82 13.57
CA LYS A 169 -16.22 -15.74 12.90
C LYS A 169 -16.23 -16.49 11.57
N ASP A 170 -15.31 -17.44 11.40
CA ASP A 170 -15.20 -18.34 10.24
C ASP A 170 -15.24 -17.61 8.88
N PHE A 171 -14.64 -16.41 8.80
CA PHE A 171 -14.60 -15.57 7.61
C PHE A 171 -16.00 -15.27 7.03
N SER A 172 -17.03 -15.27 7.88
CA SER A 172 -18.41 -14.98 7.48
C SER A 172 -18.57 -13.58 6.90
N TYR A 173 -19.67 -13.35 6.17
CA TYR A 173 -20.03 -12.03 5.64
C TYR A 173 -19.98 -10.94 6.73
N CYS A 174 -20.55 -11.20 7.91
CA CYS A 174 -20.55 -10.23 8.99
C CYS A 174 -19.16 -9.97 9.58
N ALA A 175 -18.26 -10.97 9.57
CA ALA A 175 -16.86 -10.76 9.93
C ALA A 175 -16.17 -9.78 8.97
N TRP A 176 -16.39 -9.95 7.66
CA TRP A 176 -15.88 -9.04 6.64
C TRP A 176 -16.46 -7.65 6.72
N GLU A 177 -17.74 -7.50 7.02
CA GLU A 177 -18.36 -6.19 7.22
C GLU A 177 -17.78 -5.45 8.44
N ILE A 178 -17.42 -6.18 9.50
CA ILE A 178 -16.72 -5.60 10.66
C ILE A 178 -15.35 -5.09 10.24
N VAL A 179 -14.56 -5.89 9.53
CA VAL A 179 -13.23 -5.50 9.04
C VAL A 179 -13.32 -4.36 8.02
N ARG A 180 -14.25 -4.40 7.07
CA ARG A 180 -14.52 -3.33 6.10
C ARG A 180 -14.77 -2.01 6.81
N ASN A 181 -15.62 -2.03 7.83
CA ASN A 181 -15.98 -0.83 8.59
C ASN A 181 -14.78 -0.26 9.36
N GLU A 182 -13.93 -1.10 9.94
CA GLU A 182 -12.70 -0.67 10.60
C GLU A 182 -11.64 -0.13 9.61
N ILE A 183 -11.49 -0.75 8.42
CA ILE A 183 -10.62 -0.22 7.36
C ILE A 183 -11.14 1.12 6.85
N LEU A 184 -12.45 1.26 6.60
CA LEU A 184 -13.06 2.54 6.22
C LEU A 184 -12.80 3.63 7.26
N ARG A 185 -12.99 3.32 8.54
CA ARG A 185 -12.67 4.23 9.65
C ARG A 185 -11.20 4.64 9.63
N THR A 186 -10.31 3.70 9.35
CA THR A 186 -8.85 3.93 9.30
C THR A 186 -8.47 4.84 8.15
N LEU A 187 -8.94 4.53 6.93
CA LEU A 187 -8.72 5.36 5.74
C LEU A 187 -9.29 6.77 5.92
N LYS A 188 -10.49 6.89 6.49
CA LYS A 188 -11.09 8.19 6.80
C LYS A 188 -10.26 9.00 7.78
N PHE A 189 -9.78 8.37 8.86
CA PHE A 189 -8.94 9.03 9.85
C PHE A 189 -7.65 9.57 9.24
N ILE A 190 -7.00 8.78 8.37
CA ILE A 190 -5.79 9.19 7.65
C ILE A 190 -6.10 10.37 6.71
N LEU A 191 -7.18 10.28 5.92
CA LEU A 191 -7.59 11.31 4.96
C LEU A 191 -7.93 12.67 5.62
N ASP A 192 -8.38 12.65 6.88
CA ASP A 192 -8.68 13.85 7.65
C ASP A 192 -7.43 14.57 8.17
N ASP A 193 -6.26 13.90 8.19
CA ASP A 193 -5.01 14.53 8.56
C ASP A 193 -4.38 15.28 7.37
N THR A 194 -4.68 16.57 7.31
CA THR A 194 -4.16 17.50 6.29
C THR A 194 -2.64 17.62 6.27
N LYS A 195 -1.91 17.25 7.35
CA LYS A 195 -0.46 17.36 7.41
C LYS A 195 0.25 16.26 6.59
N LEU A 196 -0.40 15.13 6.37
CA LEU A 196 0.16 13.96 5.68
C LEU A 196 0.21 14.12 4.15
N PHE A 197 -0.71 14.90 3.61
CA PHE A 197 -0.88 15.02 2.16
C PHE A 197 -0.46 16.40 1.65
N LYS A 198 0.63 16.97 2.22
CA LYS A 198 1.16 18.24 1.74
C LYS A 198 1.46 18.11 0.25
N SER A 199 0.77 18.96 -0.52
CA SER A 199 0.89 19.02 -1.96
C SER A 199 2.35 19.20 -2.32
N SER A 200 2.86 18.37 -3.22
CA SER A 200 4.00 18.73 -4.05
C SER A 200 3.68 20.09 -4.70
N LYS A 201 4.09 21.18 -4.04
CA LYS A 201 4.33 22.45 -4.69
C LYS A 201 5.81 22.46 -5.01
N SER A 202 6.13 22.06 -6.23
CA SER A 202 7.27 22.57 -6.96
C SER A 202 6.78 23.12 -8.29
#